data_AF-A0AAU6LFM1-F1
#
_entry.id   AF-A0AAU6LFM1-F1
#
_cell.length_a   1.000
_cell.length_b   1.000
_cell.length_c   1.000
_cell.angle_alpha   90.00
_cell.angle_beta   90.00
_cell.angle_gamma   90.00
#
_symmetry.space_group_name_H-M   'P 1'
#
loop_
_entity.id
_entity.type
_entity.pdbx_description
1 polymer ?
#
loop_
_entity_poly.entity_id
_entity_poly.type
_entity_poly.pdbx_seq_one_letter_code
_entity_poly.pdbx_strand_id
1 'polypeptide(L)'
;MAETTYRELRARVQQLARSVASDGETIRQIGQRADRNAQDVARVADSLAALEVDTLTTGEAKDVARIMRGLSTAAIATASASDNVLGAARAADAQAQQSHEGIDEQVNAMPVRMARAVFYTEE
;
A
#
# COMPACT_ATOMS: atom_id res chain seq x y z
N MET A 1 30.00 11.13 3.53
CA MET A 1 28.73 10.44 3.23
C MET A 1 27.75 10.89 4.27
N ALA A 2 26.62 11.51 3.89
CA ALA A 2 25.66 12.03 4.87
C ALA A 2 25.05 10.85 5.64
N GLU A 3 25.34 10.78 6.93
CA GLU A 3 24.78 9.81 7.87
C GLU A 3 23.26 10.07 7.93
N THR A 4 22.49 9.21 7.26
CA THR A 4 21.02 9.33 7.29
C THR A 4 20.57 9.04 8.71
N THR A 5 19.91 9.99 9.36
CA THR A 5 19.50 9.81 10.76
C THR A 5 18.35 8.81 10.86
N TYR A 6 18.21 8.15 12.01
CA TYR A 6 17.09 7.22 12.27
C TYR A 6 15.72 7.88 12.00
N ARG A 7 15.61 9.17 12.36
CA ARG A 7 14.40 9.99 12.11
C ARG A 7 14.10 10.15 10.61
N GLU A 8 15.12 10.34 9.78
CA GLU A 8 14.96 10.43 8.32
C GLU A 8 14.54 9.10 7.71
N LEU A 9 15.12 7.97 8.16
CA LEU A 9 14.72 6.64 7.71
C LEU A 9 13.24 6.36 8.04
N ARG A 10 12.80 6.71 9.25
CA ARG A 10 11.40 6.58 9.68
C ARG A 10 10.46 7.41 8.80
N ALA A 11 10.83 8.67 8.54
CA ALA A 11 10.06 9.55 7.66
C ALA A 11 9.94 8.97 6.23
N ARG A 12 11.03 8.38 5.70
CA ARG A 12 11.01 7.71 4.39
C ARG A 12 10.09 6.49 4.36
N VAL A 13 10.10 5.66 5.41
CA VAL A 13 9.18 4.50 5.51
C VAL A 13 7.72 4.97 5.53
N GLN A 14 7.40 6.01 6.31
CA GLN A 14 6.06 6.59 6.30
C GLN A 14 5.66 7.13 4.93
N GLN A 15 6.57 7.84 4.25
CA GLN A 15 6.31 8.38 2.93
C GLN A 15 6.03 7.27 1.92
N LEU A 16 6.84 6.20 1.93
CA LEU A 16 6.64 5.04 1.07
C LEU A 16 5.29 4.35 1.35
N ALA A 17 4.94 4.17 2.62
CA ALA A 17 3.66 3.57 3.00
C ALA A 17 2.45 4.40 2.53
N ARG A 18 2.54 5.74 2.58
CA ARG A 18 1.50 6.63 2.02
C ARG A 18 1.41 6.51 0.50
N SER A 19 2.54 6.37 -0.19
CA SER A 19 2.56 6.12 -1.64
C SER A 19 1.84 4.83 -1.98
N VAL A 20 2.16 3.74 -1.29
CA VAL A 20 1.52 2.42 -1.50
C VAL A 20 0.00 2.49 -1.25
N ALA A 21 -0.44 3.25 -0.25
CA ALA A 21 -1.87 3.47 0.00
C ALA A 21 -2.55 4.24 -1.15
N SER A 22 -1.90 5.29 -1.67
CA SER A 22 -2.38 6.05 -2.83
C SER A 22 -2.47 5.18 -4.10
N ASP A 23 -1.46 4.33 -4.32
CA ASP A 23 -1.47 3.36 -5.41
C ASP A 23 -2.61 2.34 -5.21
N GLY A 24 -2.85 1.90 -3.97
CA GLY A 24 -3.97 1.05 -3.60
C GLY A 24 -5.34 1.65 -3.95
N GLU A 25 -5.54 2.94 -3.71
CA GLU A 25 -6.77 3.65 -4.10
C GLU A 25 -6.93 3.73 -5.63
N THR A 26 -5.83 3.99 -6.35
CA THR A 26 -5.84 3.98 -7.82
C THR A 26 -6.22 2.59 -8.36
N ILE A 27 -5.66 1.54 -7.78
CA ILE A 27 -5.98 0.15 -8.14
C ILE A 27 -7.45 -0.17 -7.82
N ARG A 28 -7.97 0.30 -6.67
CA ARG A 28 -9.39 0.17 -6.31
C ARG A 28 -10.31 0.75 -7.39
N GLN A 29 -10.00 1.95 -7.88
CA GLN A 29 -10.77 2.62 -8.93
C GLN A 29 -10.70 1.85 -10.26
N ILE A 30 -9.54 1.27 -10.60
CA ILE A 30 -9.40 0.37 -11.75
C ILE A 30 -10.29 -0.86 -11.58
N GLY A 31 -10.30 -1.48 -10.40
CA GLY A 31 -11.16 -2.63 -10.08
C GLY A 31 -12.66 -2.30 -10.25
N GLN A 32 -13.11 -1.18 -9.70
CA GLN A 32 -14.50 -0.71 -9.86
C GLN A 32 -14.88 -0.42 -11.31
N ARG A 33 -13.94 0.09 -12.12
CA ARG A 33 -14.16 0.25 -13.57
C ARG A 33 -14.22 -1.10 -14.27
N ALA A 34 -13.34 -2.04 -13.93
CA ALA A 34 -13.36 -3.38 -14.49
C ALA A 34 -14.68 -4.10 -14.19
N ASP A 35 -15.23 -3.95 -12.99
CA ASP A 35 -16.53 -4.53 -12.63
C ASP A 35 -17.68 -3.94 -13.46
N ARG A 36 -17.73 -2.60 -13.60
CA ARG A 36 -18.74 -1.94 -14.45
C ARG A 36 -18.64 -2.42 -15.90
N ASN A 37 -17.43 -2.46 -16.45
CA ASN A 37 -17.20 -2.97 -17.80
C ASN A 37 -17.61 -4.45 -17.91
N ALA A 38 -17.36 -5.27 -16.90
CA ALA A 38 -17.79 -6.66 -16.88
C ALA A 38 -19.31 -6.81 -16.93
N GLN A 39 -20.04 -5.96 -16.21
CA GLN A 39 -21.50 -5.92 -16.24
C GLN A 39 -21.99 -5.51 -17.63
N ASP A 40 -21.38 -4.51 -18.25
CA ASP A 40 -21.76 -4.05 -19.59
C ASP A 40 -21.51 -5.13 -20.65
N VAL A 41 -20.34 -5.81 -20.58
CA VAL A 41 -20.04 -6.95 -21.47
C VAL A 41 -21.01 -8.10 -21.26
N ALA A 42 -21.41 -8.40 -20.02
CA ALA A 42 -22.42 -9.42 -19.76
C ALA A 42 -23.78 -9.07 -20.40
N ARG A 43 -24.21 -7.80 -20.33
CA ARG A 43 -25.43 -7.34 -21.00
C ARG A 43 -25.34 -7.44 -22.52
N VAL A 44 -24.17 -7.15 -23.10
CA VAL A 44 -23.91 -7.35 -24.53
C VAL A 44 -24.02 -8.83 -24.88
N ALA A 45 -23.43 -9.72 -24.08
CA ALA A 45 -23.54 -11.16 -24.28
C ALA A 45 -25.00 -11.64 -24.23
N ASP A 46 -25.80 -11.14 -23.29
CA ASP A 46 -27.23 -11.46 -23.21
C ASP A 46 -28.02 -10.93 -24.41
N SER A 47 -27.63 -9.76 -24.95
CA SER A 47 -28.21 -9.20 -26.18
C SER A 47 -27.84 -10.02 -27.41
N LEU A 48 -26.59 -10.52 -27.51
CA LEU A 48 -26.16 -11.43 -28.57
C LEU A 48 -26.95 -12.74 -28.52
N ALA A 49 -27.15 -13.29 -27.33
CA ALA A 49 -27.98 -14.49 -27.15
C ALA A 49 -29.43 -14.27 -27.59
N ALA A 50 -30.00 -13.08 -27.32
CA ALA A 50 -31.35 -12.73 -27.76
C ALA A 50 -31.49 -12.60 -29.29
N LEU A 51 -30.39 -12.32 -30.00
CA LEU A 51 -30.32 -12.28 -31.46
C LEU A 51 -30.05 -13.66 -32.08
N GLU A 52 -30.09 -14.74 -31.29
CA GLU A 52 -29.77 -16.11 -31.72
C GLU A 52 -28.35 -16.21 -32.32
N VAL A 53 -27.43 -15.34 -31.89
CA VAL A 53 -26.00 -15.48 -32.20
C VAL A 53 -25.51 -16.80 -31.62
N ASP A 54 -24.55 -17.43 -32.30
CA ASP A 54 -24.03 -18.72 -31.91
C ASP A 54 -23.51 -18.73 -30.45
N THR A 55 -23.57 -19.92 -29.85
CA THR A 55 -23.23 -20.13 -28.44
C THR A 55 -21.75 -19.93 -28.15
N LEU A 56 -20.87 -20.07 -29.16
CA LEU A 56 -19.43 -19.86 -29.02
C LEU A 56 -19.14 -18.37 -28.83
N THR A 57 -19.66 -17.52 -29.72
CA THR A 57 -19.51 -16.06 -29.66
C THR A 57 -20.13 -15.50 -28.38
N THR A 58 -21.31 -15.99 -27.98
CA THR A 58 -21.94 -15.61 -26.71
C THR A 58 -21.10 -16.06 -25.51
N GLY A 59 -20.49 -17.24 -25.60
CA GLY A 59 -19.60 -17.80 -24.58
C GLY A 59 -18.34 -16.95 -24.39
N GLU A 60 -17.69 -16.56 -25.50
CA GLU A 60 -16.51 -15.69 -25.47
C GLU A 60 -16.79 -14.35 -24.78
N ALA A 61 -17.94 -13.72 -25.06
CA ALA A 61 -18.34 -12.49 -24.39
C ALA A 61 -18.55 -12.70 -22.87
N LYS A 62 -19.17 -13.82 -22.47
CA LYS A 62 -19.33 -14.18 -21.05
C LYS A 62 -17.98 -14.47 -20.38
N ASP A 63 -17.02 -15.02 -21.10
CA ASP A 63 -15.68 -15.28 -20.59
C ASP A 63 -14.90 -13.98 -20.38
N VAL A 64 -15.01 -13.02 -21.30
CA VAL A 64 -14.45 -11.66 -21.11
C VAL A 64 -15.02 -11.01 -19.85
N ALA A 65 -16.36 -11.07 -19.65
CA ALA A 65 -16.98 -10.56 -18.44
C ALA A 65 -16.46 -11.27 -17.18
N ARG A 66 -16.24 -12.60 -17.22
CA ARG A 66 -15.67 -13.35 -16.10
C ARG A 66 -14.24 -12.90 -15.78
N ILE A 67 -13.39 -12.72 -16.79
CA ILE A 67 -12.00 -12.24 -16.62
C ILE A 67 -12.00 -10.84 -15.99
N MET A 68 -12.85 -9.94 -16.47
CA MET A 68 -12.97 -8.59 -15.91
C MET A 68 -13.42 -8.58 -14.44
N ARG A 69 -14.35 -9.47 -14.05
CA ARG A 69 -14.70 -9.65 -12.63
C ARG A 69 -13.53 -10.18 -11.80
N GLY A 70 -12.75 -11.12 -12.36
CA GLY A 70 -11.52 -11.60 -11.72
C GLY A 70 -10.51 -10.48 -11.47
N LEU A 71 -10.33 -9.59 -12.45
CA LEU A 71 -9.50 -8.39 -12.31
C LEU A 71 -10.02 -7.46 -11.21
N SER A 72 -11.34 -7.23 -11.14
CA SER A 72 -11.95 -6.42 -10.07
C SER A 72 -11.66 -6.99 -8.68
N THR A 73 -11.87 -8.30 -8.49
CA THR A 73 -11.59 -8.98 -7.22
C THR A 73 -10.12 -8.86 -6.83
N ALA A 74 -9.20 -9.08 -7.77
CA ALA A 74 -7.77 -8.94 -7.52
C ALA A 74 -7.41 -7.50 -7.13
N ALA A 75 -7.95 -6.51 -7.85
CA ALA A 75 -7.72 -5.10 -7.56
C ALA A 75 -8.22 -4.68 -6.17
N ILE A 76 -9.42 -5.13 -5.76
CA ILE A 76 -9.95 -4.86 -4.42
C ILE A 76 -9.07 -5.49 -3.34
N ALA A 77 -8.63 -6.74 -3.55
CA ALA A 77 -7.72 -7.42 -2.64
C ALA A 77 -6.37 -6.68 -2.51
N THR A 78 -5.79 -6.24 -3.63
CA THR A 78 -4.57 -5.44 -3.64
C THR A 78 -4.75 -4.12 -2.92
N ALA A 79 -5.85 -3.40 -3.16
CA ALA A 79 -6.15 -2.15 -2.47
C ALA A 79 -6.27 -2.36 -0.95
N SER A 80 -6.91 -3.44 -0.51
CA SER A 80 -6.99 -3.79 0.91
C SER A 80 -5.62 -4.13 1.51
N ALA A 81 -4.75 -4.81 0.75
CA ALA A 81 -3.39 -5.08 1.18
C ALA A 81 -2.56 -3.78 1.31
N SER A 82 -2.75 -2.81 0.42
CA SER A 82 -2.14 -1.48 0.54
C SER A 82 -2.56 -0.74 1.81
N ASP A 83 -3.84 -0.82 2.20
CA ASP A 83 -4.33 -0.25 3.46
C ASP A 83 -3.64 -0.90 4.68
N ASN A 84 -3.43 -2.23 4.63
CA ASN A 84 -2.71 -2.95 5.68
C ASN A 84 -1.24 -2.53 5.78
N VAL A 85 -0.56 -2.26 4.65
CA VAL A 85 0.82 -1.73 4.65
C VAL A 85 0.88 -0.38 5.35
N LEU A 86 -0.08 0.51 5.10
CA LEU A 86 -0.16 1.80 5.79
C LEU A 86 -0.39 1.63 7.29
N GLY A 87 -1.28 0.72 7.69
CA GLY A 87 -1.52 0.38 9.09
C GLY A 87 -0.27 -0.15 9.79
N ALA A 88 0.43 -1.10 9.16
CA ALA A 88 1.67 -1.68 9.67
C ALA A 88 2.79 -0.63 9.80
N ALA A 89 2.92 0.27 8.82
CA ALA A 89 3.91 1.35 8.88
C ALA A 89 3.63 2.32 10.04
N ARG A 90 2.36 2.65 10.30
CA ARG A 90 1.96 3.47 11.46
C ARG A 90 2.23 2.79 12.79
N ALA A 91 1.95 1.48 12.88
CA ALA A 91 2.23 0.70 14.08
C ALA A 91 3.74 0.62 14.35
N ALA A 92 4.55 0.38 13.30
CA ALA A 92 6.01 0.39 13.40
C ALA A 92 6.55 1.76 13.81
N ASP A 93 5.98 2.85 13.29
CA ASP A 93 6.34 4.22 13.67
C ASP A 93 6.06 4.51 15.16
N ALA A 94 4.87 4.13 15.65
CA ALA A 94 4.51 4.30 17.05
C ALA A 94 5.44 3.49 17.99
N GLN A 95 5.78 2.25 17.60
CA GLN A 95 6.72 1.42 18.35
C GLN A 95 8.12 2.04 18.35
N ALA A 96 8.57 2.59 17.22
CA ALA A 96 9.84 3.27 17.08
C ALA A 96 9.92 4.54 17.95
N GLN A 97 8.86 5.34 18.00
CA GLN A 97 8.76 6.49 18.90
C GLN A 97 8.92 6.06 20.37
N GLN A 98 8.15 5.06 20.81
CA GLN A 98 8.23 4.54 22.18
C GLN A 98 9.62 4.00 22.53
N SER A 99 10.27 3.33 21.59
CA SER A 99 11.51 2.58 21.86
C SER A 99 12.77 3.44 21.75
N HIS A 100 12.77 4.50 20.94
CA HIS A 100 13.99 5.26 20.63
C HIS A 100 13.88 6.75 20.99
N GLU A 101 12.72 7.40 20.87
CA GLU A 101 12.58 8.80 21.31
C GLU A 101 12.53 8.92 22.84
N GLY A 102 12.03 7.88 23.55
CA GLY A 102 12.09 7.83 25.02
C GLY A 102 13.52 7.75 25.59
N ILE A 103 14.47 7.22 24.81
CA ILE A 103 15.89 7.20 25.19
C ILE A 103 16.50 8.59 25.03
N ASP A 104 16.20 9.30 23.94
CA ASP A 104 16.69 10.68 23.72
C ASP A 104 16.12 11.67 24.75
N GLU A 105 14.86 11.52 25.16
CA GLU A 105 14.29 12.32 26.25
C GLU A 105 14.96 12.02 27.60
N GLN A 106 15.22 10.75 27.92
CA GLN A 106 15.93 10.38 29.14
C GLN A 106 17.39 10.83 29.12
N VAL A 107 18.09 10.70 27.98
CA VAL A 107 19.47 11.16 27.80
C VAL A 107 19.57 12.69 27.93
N ASN A 108 18.62 13.45 27.37
CA ASN A 108 18.59 14.91 27.52
C ASN A 108 18.12 15.36 28.91
N ALA A 109 17.30 14.57 29.62
CA ALA A 109 16.86 14.85 30.98
C ALA A 109 17.89 14.43 32.05
N MET A 110 18.91 13.63 31.70
CA MET A 110 19.97 13.28 32.63
C MET A 110 20.84 14.52 32.93
N PRO A 111 21.04 14.89 34.21
CA PRO A 111 21.81 16.07 34.60
C PRO A 111 23.34 15.90 34.42
N VAL A 112 23.78 14.85 33.73
CA VAL A 112 25.20 14.53 33.55
C VAL A 112 25.65 15.07 32.20
N ARG A 113 26.58 16.03 32.19
CA ARG A 113 27.28 16.43 30.96
C ARG A 113 27.90 15.19 30.33
N MET A 114 27.45 14.80 29.14
CA MET A 114 28.16 13.85 28.29
C MET A 114 29.62 14.27 28.23
N ALA A 115 30.51 13.43 28.77
CA ALA A 115 31.94 13.68 28.72
C ALA A 115 32.34 13.80 27.25
N ARG A 116 32.90 14.94 26.86
CA ARG A 116 33.41 15.14 25.50
C ARG A 116 34.41 14.01 25.21
N ALA A 117 34.31 13.40 24.03
CA ALA A 117 35.16 12.32 23.52
C ALA A 117 36.64 12.72 23.28
N VAL A 118 37.19 13.61 24.12
CA VAL A 118 38.58 14.06 24.10
C VAL A 118 39.43 13.24 25.08
N PHE A 119 38.82 12.36 25.89
CA PHE A 119 39.51 11.58 26.91
C PHE A 119 40.32 10.38 26.38
N TYR A 120 40.27 10.08 25.08
CA TYR A 120 40.98 8.94 24.46
C TYR A 120 42.10 9.36 23.49
N THR A 121 42.64 10.58 23.59
CA THR A 121 43.74 11.05 22.74
C THR A 121 45.04 11.37 23.49
N GLU A 122 45.25 10.85 24.70
CA GLU A 122 46.54 10.95 25.39
C GLU A 122 46.94 9.59 25.98
N GLU A 123 47.58 8.76 25.16
CA GLU A 123 48.97 8.24 25.29
C GLU A 123 49.23 7.14 24.25
#